data_AF-A0A5S4STW6-F1
#
_entry.id   AF-A0A5S4STW6-F1
#
_cell.length_a   1.000
_cell.length_b   1.000
_cell.length_c   1.000
_cell.angle_alpha   90.00
_cell.angle_beta   90.00
_cell.angle_gamma   90.00
#
_symmetry.space_group_name_H-M   'P 1'
#
loop_
_entity.id
_entity.type
_entity.pdbx_description
1 polymer ?
#
loop_
_entity_poly.entity_id
_entity_poly.type
_entity_poly.pdbx_seq_one_letter_code
_entity_poly.pdbx_strand_id
1 'polypeptide(L)'
;MAGIQIVRNPSVQASPADRDVAMRVLLGHIDGLGEDNRKSWRRFLRRLLALEPGGIVEINTKQARLGWYHRKHMALELAFFNTQDKFPQFDRFRDWLKLGAGHVDWVPTINGMVPLPKSTSYSSMEQGEMERFHGHFVDFMRTDYAGTTLWPHLSQTQRIDMVEGILGGFDE
;
A
#
# COMPACT_ATOMS: atom_id res chain seq x y z
N MET A 1 -8.56 -1.09 0.15
CA MET A 1 -8.93 -1.78 -1.11
C MET A 1 -7.88 -1.55 -2.18
N ALA A 2 -7.21 -2.62 -2.62
CA ALA A 2 -6.43 -2.59 -3.86
C ALA A 2 -7.39 -2.88 -5.01
N GLY A 3 -7.66 -1.85 -5.82
CA GLY A 3 -8.49 -1.96 -7.02
C GLY A 3 -7.61 -2.21 -8.23
N ILE A 4 -7.86 -3.29 -8.96
CA ILE A 4 -7.20 -3.56 -10.24
C ILE A 4 -8.20 -3.21 -11.34
N GLN A 5 -7.82 -2.28 -12.21
CA GLN A 5 -8.56 -1.98 -13.43
C GLN A 5 -8.01 -2.83 -14.56
N ILE A 6 -8.86 -3.66 -15.16
CA ILE A 6 -8.49 -4.54 -16.26
C ILE A 6 -9.20 -4.07 -17.53
N VAL A 7 -8.42 -3.88 -18.59
CA VAL A 7 -8.90 -3.57 -19.94
C VAL A 7 -8.45 -4.67 -20.90
N ARG A 8 -9.32 -5.03 -21.83
CA ARG A 8 -8.97 -5.97 -22.89
C ARG A 8 -7.99 -5.33 -23.86
N ASN A 9 -6.81 -5.93 -24.01
CA ASN A 9 -5.86 -5.53 -25.04
C ASN A 9 -6.43 -5.82 -26.45
N PRO A 10 -6.61 -4.81 -27.32
CA PRO A 10 -7.21 -4.97 -28.63
C PRO A 10 -6.35 -5.76 -29.62
N SER A 11 -5.04 -5.88 -29.37
CA SER A 11 -4.09 -6.53 -30.29
C SER A 11 -4.09 -8.06 -30.23
N VAL A 12 -4.75 -8.66 -29.23
CA VAL A 12 -4.77 -10.12 -29.01
C VAL A 12 -6.17 -10.68 -29.26
N GLN A 13 -6.35 -11.32 -30.41
CA GLN A 13 -7.56 -12.09 -30.72
C GLN A 13 -7.37 -13.55 -30.30
N ALA A 14 -7.87 -13.90 -29.12
CA ALA A 14 -7.91 -15.30 -28.67
C ALA A 14 -8.98 -16.08 -29.45
N SER A 15 -8.57 -17.17 -30.11
CA SER A 15 -9.48 -18.10 -30.77
C SER A 15 -10.39 -18.80 -29.73
N PRO A 16 -11.53 -19.40 -30.13
CA PRO A 16 -12.37 -20.17 -29.21
C PRO A 16 -11.61 -21.30 -28.50
N ALA A 17 -10.69 -21.98 -29.22
CA ALA A 17 -9.86 -23.04 -28.64
C ALA A 17 -8.90 -22.51 -27.57
N ASP A 18 -8.29 -21.34 -27.78
CA ASP A 18 -7.40 -20.72 -26.79
C ASP A 18 -8.15 -20.32 -25.52
N ARG A 19 -9.40 -19.85 -25.67
CA ARG A 19 -10.26 -19.51 -24.53
C ARG A 19 -10.61 -20.73 -23.70
N ASP A 20 -10.91 -21.86 -24.34
CA ASP A 20 -11.22 -23.11 -23.64
C ASP A 20 -10.00 -23.68 -22.91
N VAL A 21 -8.82 -23.62 -23.54
CA VAL A 21 -7.56 -24.01 -22.88
C VAL A 21 -7.27 -23.11 -21.68
N ALA A 22 -7.40 -21.79 -21.83
CA ALA A 22 -7.20 -20.84 -20.73
C ALA A 22 -8.19 -21.09 -19.57
N MET A 23 -9.47 -21.31 -19.88
CA MET A 23 -10.50 -21.63 -18.88
C MET A 23 -10.19 -22.93 -18.13
N ARG A 24 -9.76 -23.97 -18.86
CA ARG A 24 -9.40 -25.25 -18.26
C ARG A 24 -8.22 -25.13 -17.30
N VAL A 25 -7.18 -24.38 -17.70
CA VAL A 25 -5.99 -24.17 -16.86
C VAL A 25 -6.36 -23.35 -15.62
N LEU A 26 -7.05 -22.21 -15.79
CA LEU A 26 -7.40 -21.32 -14.69
C LEU A 26 -8.35 -21.98 -13.68
N LEU A 27 -9.41 -22.66 -14.14
CA LEU A 27 -10.35 -23.37 -13.28
C LEU A 27 -9.76 -24.64 -12.65
N GLY A 28 -8.74 -25.24 -13.30
CA GLY A 28 -8.07 -26.42 -12.76
C GLY A 28 -7.10 -26.09 -11.63
N HIS A 29 -6.51 -24.88 -11.64
CA HIS A 29 -5.54 -24.46 -10.62
C HIS A 29 -6.17 -23.64 -9.50
N ILE A 30 -7.25 -22.90 -9.78
CA ILE A 30 -7.91 -22.02 -8.82
C ILE A 30 -9.42 -22.24 -8.94
N ASP A 31 -10.10 -22.57 -7.83
CA ASP A 31 -11.56 -22.64 -7.78
C ASP A 31 -12.09 -22.00 -6.48
N GLY A 32 -13.36 -21.64 -6.47
CA GLY A 32 -14.00 -21.06 -5.29
C GLY A 32 -14.14 -22.07 -4.14
N LEU A 33 -14.13 -21.59 -2.90
CA LEU A 33 -14.39 -22.43 -1.73
C LEU A 33 -15.89 -22.69 -1.56
N GLY A 34 -16.35 -23.94 -1.68
CA GLY A 34 -17.79 -24.26 -1.58
C GLY A 34 -18.56 -24.03 -2.88
N GLU A 35 -19.83 -24.41 -2.94
CA GLU A 35 -20.57 -24.43 -4.22
C GLU A 35 -20.85 -23.03 -4.80
N ASP A 36 -21.26 -22.09 -3.96
CA ASP A 36 -21.64 -20.73 -4.40
C ASP A 36 -20.44 -19.93 -4.91
N ASN A 37 -19.28 -20.07 -4.25
CA ASN A 37 -18.06 -19.40 -4.68
C ASN A 37 -17.52 -20.01 -5.98
N ARG A 38 -17.64 -21.33 -6.20
CA ARG A 38 -17.28 -21.97 -7.48
C ARG A 38 -18.12 -21.43 -8.63
N LYS A 39 -19.43 -21.26 -8.41
CA LYS A 39 -20.34 -20.66 -9.40
C LYS A 39 -19.95 -19.21 -9.69
N SER A 40 -19.68 -18.42 -8.66
CA SER A 40 -19.26 -17.01 -8.79
C SER A 40 -17.93 -16.86 -9.51
N TRP A 41 -16.93 -17.70 -9.18
CA TRP A 41 -15.62 -17.70 -9.82
C TRP A 41 -15.70 -18.03 -11.32
N ARG A 42 -16.44 -19.08 -11.69
CA ARG A 42 -16.67 -19.45 -13.09
C ARG A 42 -17.39 -18.35 -13.87
N ARG A 43 -18.38 -17.70 -13.25
CA ARG A 43 -19.11 -16.58 -13.86
C ARG A 43 -18.19 -15.39 -14.08
N PHE A 44 -17.34 -15.07 -13.11
CA PHE A 44 -16.36 -13.99 -13.20
C PHE A 44 -15.36 -14.23 -14.35
N LEU A 45 -14.72 -15.40 -14.43
CA LEU A 45 -13.76 -15.71 -15.51
C LEU A 45 -14.41 -15.68 -16.90
N ARG A 46 -15.63 -16.22 -17.03
CA ARG A 46 -16.38 -16.15 -18.31
C ARG A 46 -16.64 -14.71 -18.74
N ARG A 47 -17.02 -13.83 -17.82
CA ARG A 47 -17.21 -12.39 -18.10
C ARG A 47 -15.90 -11.73 -18.50
N LEU A 48 -14.80 -12.07 -17.83
CA LEU A 48 -13.49 -11.51 -18.12
C LEU A 48 -12.98 -11.88 -19.52
N LEU A 49 -13.20 -13.13 -19.97
CA LEU A 49 -12.83 -13.58 -21.31
C LEU A 49 -13.79 -13.12 -22.42
N ALA A 50 -15.04 -12.81 -22.06
CA ALA A 50 -16.06 -12.32 -22.97
C ALA A 50 -16.09 -10.78 -23.10
N LEU A 51 -15.22 -10.06 -22.39
CA LEU A 51 -15.10 -8.61 -22.50
C LEU A 51 -14.87 -8.18 -23.95
N GLU A 52 -15.62 -7.17 -24.39
CA GLU A 52 -15.40 -6.50 -25.66
C GLU A 52 -14.20 -5.53 -25.56
N PRO A 53 -13.50 -5.25 -26.67
CA PRO A 53 -12.46 -4.22 -26.69
C PRO A 53 -13.00 -2.89 -26.17
N GLY A 54 -12.33 -2.29 -25.17
CA GLY A 54 -12.77 -1.06 -24.52
C GLY A 54 -13.71 -1.27 -23.32
N GLY A 55 -14.17 -2.49 -23.05
CA GLY A 55 -14.83 -2.79 -21.78
C GLY A 55 -13.84 -2.75 -20.61
N ILE A 56 -14.32 -2.25 -19.47
CA ILE A 56 -13.54 -2.10 -18.23
C ILE A 56 -14.17 -3.00 -17.17
N VAL A 57 -13.34 -3.79 -16.48
CA VAL A 57 -13.75 -4.51 -15.27
C VAL A 57 -12.88 -4.05 -14.12
N GLU A 58 -13.54 -3.70 -13.01
CA GLU A 58 -12.90 -3.38 -11.74
C GLU A 58 -12.96 -4.59 -10.81
N ILE A 59 -11.81 -4.96 -10.25
CA ILE A 59 -11.70 -6.03 -9.26
C ILE A 59 -11.21 -5.41 -7.97
N ASN A 60 -12.01 -5.57 -6.92
CA ASN A 60 -11.65 -5.17 -5.57
C ASN A 60 -11.25 -6.41 -4.76
N THR A 61 -9.96 -6.51 -4.45
CA THR A 61 -9.43 -7.58 -3.59
C THR A 61 -9.24 -7.07 -2.18
N LYS A 62 -9.70 -7.85 -1.20
CA LYS A 62 -9.46 -7.60 0.22
C LYS A 62 -8.40 -8.56 0.74
N GLN A 63 -7.26 -8.00 1.15
CA GLN A 63 -6.19 -8.75 1.78
C GLN A 63 -6.13 -8.41 3.27
N ALA A 64 -6.23 -9.44 4.12
CA ALA A 64 -6.08 -9.28 5.55
C ALA A 64 -4.64 -8.84 5.89
N ARG A 65 -4.49 -8.00 6.92
CA ARG A 65 -3.18 -7.52 7.38
C ARG A 65 -2.29 -8.68 7.85
N LEU A 66 -1.03 -8.64 7.45
CA LEU A 66 0.00 -9.54 7.91
C LEU A 66 0.58 -9.02 9.23
N GLY A 67 0.45 -9.80 10.31
CA GLY A 67 0.88 -9.39 11.64
C GLY A 67 2.39 -9.10 11.75
N TRP A 68 3.23 -9.83 11.00
CA TRP A 68 4.68 -9.60 10.98
C TRP A 68 5.03 -8.26 10.34
N TYR A 69 4.32 -7.86 9.29
CA TYR A 69 4.55 -6.59 8.59
C TYR A 69 4.22 -5.40 9.49
N HIS A 70 3.11 -5.49 10.24
CA HIS A 70 2.77 -4.49 11.23
C HIS A 70 3.84 -4.35 12.32
N ARG A 71 4.37 -5.48 12.83
CA ARG A 71 5.47 -5.46 13.81
C ARG A 71 6.74 -4.84 13.23
N LYS A 72 7.12 -5.20 12.00
CA LYS A 72 8.28 -4.62 11.29
C LYS A 72 8.16 -3.11 11.21
N HIS A 73 7.04 -2.62 10.69
CA HIS A 73 6.82 -1.18 10.54
C HIS A 73 6.80 -0.44 11.89
N MET A 74 6.16 -1.02 12.91
CA MET A 74 6.10 -0.42 14.24
C MET A 74 7.49 -0.37 14.92
N ALA A 75 8.32 -1.39 14.71
CA ALA A 75 9.71 -1.37 15.16
C ALA A 75 10.56 -0.33 14.42
N LEU A 76 10.32 -0.12 13.13
CA LEU A 76 10.98 0.92 12.33
C LEU A 76 10.59 2.33 12.81
N GLU A 77 9.30 2.59 13.05
CA GLU A 77 8.83 3.86 13.63
C GLU A 77 9.52 4.13 14.99
N LEU A 78 9.63 3.11 15.85
CA LEU A 78 10.32 3.25 17.14
C LEU A 78 11.82 3.50 16.98
N ALA A 79 12.48 2.88 16.00
CA ALA A 79 13.90 3.09 15.76
C ALA A 79 14.20 4.55 15.39
N PHE A 80 13.38 5.15 14.52
CA PHE A 80 13.48 6.58 14.23
C PHE A 80 13.09 7.45 15.43
N PHE A 81 12.03 7.10 16.16
CA PHE A 81 11.62 7.87 17.32
C PHE A 81 12.67 7.91 18.44
N ASN A 82 13.39 6.81 18.66
CA ASN A 82 14.39 6.71 19.71
C ASN A 82 15.72 7.39 19.35
N THR A 83 15.95 7.69 18.06
CA THR A 83 17.20 8.32 17.58
C THR A 83 17.05 9.81 17.33
N GLN A 84 15.84 10.35 17.39
CA GLN A 84 15.53 11.77 17.17
C GLN A 84 15.32 12.51 18.50
N ASP A 85 15.63 13.81 18.51
CA ASP A 85 15.52 14.67 19.71
C ASP A 85 14.32 15.64 19.67
N LYS A 86 13.55 15.65 18.58
CA LYS A 86 12.55 16.68 18.29
C LYS A 86 11.21 16.43 18.96
N PHE A 87 10.76 15.19 18.98
CA PHE A 87 9.44 14.77 19.43
C PHE A 87 9.56 14.06 20.79
N PRO A 88 8.95 14.59 21.86
CA PRO A 88 8.97 13.96 23.17
C PRO A 88 7.94 12.83 23.33
N GLN A 89 6.94 12.78 22.45
CA GLN A 89 5.83 11.83 22.50
C GLN A 89 5.72 11.08 21.19
N PHE A 90 5.64 9.75 21.28
CA PHE A 90 5.57 8.88 20.12
C PHE A 90 4.36 9.17 19.22
N ASP A 91 3.19 9.46 19.82
CA ASP A 91 1.98 9.78 19.06
C ASP A 91 2.14 11.02 18.18
N ARG A 92 2.84 12.05 18.66
CA ARG A 92 3.10 13.28 17.89
C ARG A 92 4.09 13.05 16.75
N PHE A 93 5.11 12.23 17.00
CA PHE A 93 6.02 11.79 15.95
C PHE A 93 5.25 11.02 14.86
N ARG A 94 4.38 10.09 15.25
CA ARG A 94 3.59 9.31 14.30
C ARG A 94 2.61 10.16 13.51
N ASP A 95 1.98 11.16 14.13
CA ASP A 95 1.12 12.10 13.40
C ASP A 95 1.94 12.91 12.37
N TRP A 96 3.13 13.38 12.75
CA TRP A 96 4.04 14.06 11.81
C TRP A 96 4.47 13.15 10.65
N LEU A 97 4.79 11.88 10.93
CA LEU A 97 5.10 10.90 9.90
C LEU A 97 3.95 10.70 8.91
N LYS A 98 2.72 10.60 9.41
CA LYS A 98 1.53 10.46 8.55
C LYS A 98 1.33 11.69 7.67
N LEU A 99 1.57 12.90 8.20
CA LEU A 99 1.53 14.13 7.41
C LEU A 99 2.61 14.09 6.30
N GLY A 100 3.83 13.70 6.64
CA GLY A 100 4.95 13.61 5.71
C GLY A 100 4.77 12.56 4.61
N ALA A 101 4.25 11.39 4.97
CA ALA A 101 3.94 10.30 4.04
C ALA A 101 2.63 10.52 3.25
N GLY A 102 1.95 11.66 3.45
CA GLY A 102 0.69 12.00 2.77
C GLY A 102 -0.50 11.13 3.17
N HIS A 103 -0.42 10.42 4.30
CA HIS A 103 -1.50 9.55 4.80
C HIS A 103 -2.53 10.36 5.60
N VAL A 104 -3.23 11.25 4.88
CA VAL A 104 -4.11 12.27 5.47
C VAL A 104 -5.45 12.34 4.74
N ASP A 105 -6.46 12.84 5.44
CA ASP A 105 -7.68 13.38 4.85
C ASP A 105 -7.60 14.89 4.79
N TRP A 106 -7.90 15.46 3.62
CA TRP A 106 -7.96 16.90 3.44
C TRP A 106 -9.36 17.39 3.78
N VAL A 107 -9.46 18.20 4.82
CA VAL A 107 -10.73 18.75 5.29
C VAL A 107 -10.79 20.24 5.02
N PRO A 108 -11.88 20.76 4.43
CA PRO A 108 -12.06 22.18 4.21
C PRO A 108 -12.27 22.91 5.54
N THR A 109 -11.54 24.00 5.73
CA THR A 109 -11.69 24.93 6.85
C THR A 109 -11.89 26.35 6.33
N ILE A 110 -12.23 27.28 7.23
CA ILE A 110 -12.42 28.70 6.91
C ILE A 110 -11.16 29.31 6.24
N ASN A 111 -9.98 28.79 6.56
CA ASN A 111 -8.69 29.31 6.08
C ASN A 111 -8.04 28.42 5.01
N GLY A 112 -8.79 27.50 4.39
CA GLY A 112 -8.29 26.58 3.36
C GLY A 112 -8.34 25.10 3.76
N MET A 113 -7.61 24.26 3.04
CA MET A 113 -7.57 22.82 3.28
C MET A 113 -6.52 22.47 4.34
N VAL A 114 -6.91 21.73 5.37
CA VAL A 114 -6.01 21.26 6.43
C VAL A 114 -5.88 19.74 6.35
N PRO A 115 -4.65 19.18 6.43
CA PRO A 115 -4.46 17.74 6.45
C PRO A 115 -4.73 17.19 7.86
N LEU A 116 -5.63 16.20 7.96
CA LEU A 116 -5.87 15.43 9.18
C LEU A 116 -5.27 14.02 9.03
N PRO A 117 -4.35 13.60 9.92
CA PRO A 117 -3.77 12.26 9.86
C PRO A 117 -4.82 11.15 9.93
N LYS A 118 -4.73 10.19 9.01
CA LYS A 118 -5.59 9.01 9.02
C LYS A 118 -5.21 8.05 10.14
N SER A 119 -6.18 7.24 10.56
CA SER A 119 -5.92 6.14 11.48
C SER A 119 -5.19 5.00 10.77
N THR A 120 -4.03 4.63 11.30
CA THR A 120 -3.24 3.47 10.86
C THR A 120 -3.55 2.20 11.68
N SER A 121 -4.65 2.21 12.44
CA SER A 121 -5.05 1.11 13.31
C SER A 121 -5.22 -0.20 12.52
N TYR A 122 -4.96 -1.33 13.19
CA TYR A 122 -5.00 -2.64 12.54
C TYR A 122 -6.37 -2.96 11.92
N SER A 123 -7.46 -2.48 12.51
CA SER A 123 -8.82 -2.68 12.03
C SER A 123 -9.23 -1.73 10.90
N SER A 124 -8.54 -0.60 10.71
CA SER A 124 -8.95 0.46 9.78
C SER A 124 -8.30 0.37 8.40
N MET A 125 -7.38 -0.57 8.17
CA MET A 125 -6.53 -0.56 6.98
C MET A 125 -6.16 -1.97 6.51
N GLU A 126 -6.22 -2.21 5.21
CA GLU A 126 -5.84 -3.49 4.58
C GLU A 126 -4.33 -3.62 4.36
N GLN A 127 -3.84 -4.83 4.07
CA GLN A 127 -2.40 -5.08 3.88
C GLN A 127 -1.79 -4.21 2.78
N GLY A 128 -2.39 -4.19 1.58
CA GLY A 128 -1.84 -3.41 0.47
C GLY A 128 -1.93 -1.89 0.66
N GLU A 129 -2.78 -1.40 1.56
CA GLU A 129 -2.73 0.01 1.98
C GLU A 129 -1.57 0.24 2.94
N MET A 130 -1.36 -0.68 3.89
CA MET A 130 -0.25 -0.62 4.85
C MET A 130 1.11 -0.65 4.15
N GLU A 131 1.29 -1.48 3.13
CA GLU A 131 2.51 -1.54 2.33
C GLU A 131 2.78 -0.25 1.57
N ARG A 132 1.73 0.35 0.99
CA ARG A 132 1.85 1.67 0.33
C ARG A 132 2.23 2.77 1.32
N PHE A 133 1.59 2.79 2.49
CA PHE A 133 1.93 3.73 3.54
C PHE A 133 3.37 3.56 4.02
N HIS A 134 3.81 2.32 4.22
CA HIS A 134 5.18 2.02 4.59
C HIS A 134 6.18 2.52 3.54
N GLY A 135 5.93 2.25 2.26
CA GLY A 135 6.78 2.77 1.17
C GLY A 135 6.87 4.29 1.18
N HIS A 136 5.74 4.98 1.29
CA HIS A 136 5.73 6.44 1.40
C HIS A 136 6.43 6.96 2.66
N PHE A 137 6.36 6.22 3.76
CA PHE A 137 7.09 6.53 4.97
C PHE A 137 8.61 6.43 4.75
N VAL A 138 9.09 5.36 4.12
CA VAL A 138 10.52 5.18 3.80
C VAL A 138 11.00 6.30 2.87
N ASP A 139 10.23 6.60 1.81
CA ASP A 139 10.53 7.68 0.88
C ASP A 139 10.57 9.04 1.58
N PHE A 140 9.61 9.29 2.48
CA PHE A 140 9.57 10.53 3.27
C PHE A 140 10.81 10.66 4.17
N MET A 141 11.22 9.59 4.84
CA MET A 141 12.41 9.60 5.70
C MET A 141 13.71 9.88 4.92
N ARG A 142 13.77 9.48 3.64
CA ARG A 142 14.89 9.80 2.73
C ARG A 142 14.90 11.26 2.25
N THR A 143 13.87 12.05 2.55
CA THR A 143 13.87 13.48 2.19
C THR A 143 14.76 14.33 3.09
N ASP A 144 15.35 15.40 2.53
CA ASP A 144 16.14 16.36 3.31
C ASP A 144 15.29 17.05 4.39
N TYR A 145 14.00 17.25 4.15
CA TYR A 145 13.06 17.82 5.13
C TYR A 145 12.94 16.94 6.39
N ALA A 146 12.83 15.62 6.23
CA ALA A 146 12.77 14.71 7.37
C ALA A 146 14.08 14.74 8.17
N GLY A 147 15.22 14.64 7.49
CA GLY A 147 16.54 14.68 8.13
C GLY A 147 16.83 16.00 8.85
N THR A 148 16.52 17.14 8.24
CA THR A 148 16.67 18.48 8.86
C THR A 148 15.77 18.67 10.08
N THR A 149 14.56 18.11 10.04
CA THR A 149 13.58 18.23 11.14
C THR A 149 14.00 17.39 12.35
N LEU A 150 14.46 16.16 12.13
CA LEU A 150 14.82 15.23 13.21
C LEU A 150 16.23 15.49 13.76
N TRP A 151 17.19 15.82 12.90
CA TRP A 151 18.59 16.05 13.27
C TRP A 151 19.13 17.37 12.72
N PRO A 152 18.62 18.51 13.20
CA PRO A 152 19.05 19.82 12.71
C PRO A 152 20.54 20.09 12.95
N HIS A 153 21.14 19.44 13.95
CA HIS A 153 22.54 19.61 14.33
C HIS A 153 23.53 18.79 13.46
N LEU A 154 23.06 17.81 12.69
CA LEU A 154 23.90 16.98 11.82
C LEU A 154 24.10 17.63 10.44
N SER A 155 25.22 17.30 9.78
CA SER A 155 25.43 17.67 8.37
C SER A 155 24.52 16.85 7.45
N GLN A 156 24.35 17.28 6.19
CA GLN A 156 23.53 16.56 5.22
C GLN A 156 23.97 15.10 5.04
N THR A 157 25.27 14.85 4.90
CA THR A 157 25.82 13.48 4.78
C THR A 157 25.52 12.65 6.02
N GLN A 158 25.72 13.21 7.22
CA GLN A 158 25.44 12.50 8.48
C GLN A 158 23.95 12.16 8.65
N ARG A 159 23.05 13.01 8.15
CA ARG A 159 21.61 12.72 8.17
C ARG A 159 21.26 11.57 7.22
N ILE A 160 21.84 11.55 6.03
CA ILE A 160 21.65 10.44 5.07
C ILE A 160 22.18 9.14 5.69
N ASP A 161 23.38 9.15 6.25
CA ASP A 161 23.97 7.98 6.90
C ASP A 161 23.11 7.47 8.07
N MET A 162 22.50 8.38 8.84
CA MET A 162 21.58 8.02 9.92
C MET A 162 20.32 7.34 9.40
N VAL A 163 19.69 7.90 8.35
CA VAL A 163 18.49 7.34 7.75
C VAL A 163 18.78 5.96 7.16
N GLU A 164 19.80 5.84 6.31
CA GLU A 164 20.14 4.56 5.66
C GLU A 164 20.67 3.53 6.65
N GLY A 165 21.34 3.96 7.73
CA GLY A 165 21.75 3.06 8.82
C GLY A 165 20.56 2.45 9.55
N ILE A 166 19.50 3.24 9.79
CA ILE A 166 18.26 2.73 10.39
C ILE A 166 17.52 1.84 9.38
N LEU A 167 17.30 2.30 8.14
CA LEU A 167 16.59 1.55 7.10
C LEU A 167 17.28 0.22 6.76
N GLY A 168 18.60 0.20 6.65
CA GLY A 168 19.39 -1.00 6.40
C GLY A 168 19.26 -2.05 7.50
N GLY A 169 18.93 -1.66 8.74
CA GLY A 169 18.61 -2.60 9.82
C GLY A 169 17.28 -3.34 9.65
N PHE A 170 16.45 -2.92 8.69
CA PHE A 170 15.14 -3.49 8.39
C PHE A 170 15.03 -4.00 6.94
N ASP A 171 16.12 -4.09 6.19
CA ASP A 171 16.13 -4.45 4.76
C ASP A 171 15.22 -3.55 3.90
N GLU A 172 15.31 -2.22 4.08
CA GLU A 172 14.60 -1.17 3.32
C GLU A 172 15.54 -0.30 2.46
#